data_AF-A0A6N2MEP2-F1
#
_entry.id   AF-A0A6N2MEP2-F1
#
_cell.length_a   1.000
_cell.length_b   1.000
_cell.length_c   1.000
_cell.angle_alpha   90.00
_cell.angle_beta   90.00
_cell.angle_gamma   90.00
#
_symmetry.space_group_name_H-M   'P 1'
#
loop_
_entity.id
_entity.type
_entity.pdbx_description
1 polymer ?
#
loop_
_entity_poly.entity_id
_entity_poly.type
_entity_poly.pdbx_seq_one_letter_code
_entity_poly.pdbx_strand_id
1 'polypeptide(L)'
;MEEVAVTSDEMEMYVDLHPLTNTTPYTVMEGMSVAKAMVLFRQVGLRHMLIVPRYHEAGVPPVAGILTRQDLRARNILLAFPHLERSKNREKRH
;
A
#
# COMPACT_ATOMS: atom_id res chain seq x y z
N MET A 1 -5.53 4.79 28.49
CA MET A 1 -4.52 5.47 27.65
C MET A 1 -4.50 6.89 28.14
N GLU A 2 -3.32 7.39 28.51
CA GLU A 2 -3.14 8.80 28.87
C GLU A 2 -3.13 9.60 27.57
N GLU A 3 -3.94 10.64 27.50
CA GLU A 3 -4.05 11.47 26.32
C GLU A 3 -2.81 12.36 26.23
N VAL A 4 -2.11 12.31 25.09
CA VAL A 4 -0.93 13.16 24.88
C VAL A 4 -1.42 14.59 24.67
N ALA A 5 -1.18 15.46 25.65
CA ALA A 5 -1.49 16.88 25.52
C ALA A 5 -0.41 17.58 24.70
N VAL A 6 -0.83 18.39 23.73
CA VAL A 6 0.04 19.26 22.92
C VAL A 6 -0.51 20.68 23.03
N THR A 7 0.35 21.64 23.37
CA THR A 7 0.00 23.06 23.51
C THR A 7 -0.18 23.72 22.13
N SER A 8 -0.82 24.90 22.09
CA SER A 8 -0.97 25.69 20.84
C SER A 8 0.38 26.00 20.20
N ASP A 9 1.35 26.37 21.02
CA ASP A 9 2.68 26.80 20.58
C ASP A 9 3.46 25.60 20.01
N GLU A 10 3.29 24.41 20.59
CA GLU A 10 3.88 23.17 20.08
C GLU A 10 3.27 22.72 18.74
N MET A 11 1.99 22.99 18.51
CA MET A 11 1.34 22.70 17.22
C MET A 11 1.85 23.60 16.08
N GLU A 12 2.45 24.76 16.40
CA GLU A 12 3.08 25.66 15.43
C GLU A 12 4.55 25.31 15.16
N MET A 13 5.13 24.36 15.91
CA MET A 13 6.51 23.90 15.71
C MET A 13 6.61 22.82 14.62
N TYR A 14 7.80 22.70 14.03
CA TYR A 14 8.11 21.63 13.09
C TYR A 14 8.68 20.40 13.81
N VAL A 15 8.29 19.22 13.35
CA VAL A 15 8.88 17.95 13.77
C VAL A 15 9.76 17.41 12.65
N ASP A 16 11.04 17.21 12.96
CA ASP A 16 11.93 16.49 12.04
C ASP A 16 11.69 14.97 12.15
N LEU A 17 11.05 14.42 11.12
CA LEU A 17 10.79 12.99 11.02
C LEU A 17 11.94 12.21 10.35
N HIS A 18 12.95 12.89 9.79
CA HIS A 18 14.07 12.26 9.10
C HIS A 18 14.76 11.17 9.94
N PRO A 19 15.12 11.39 11.22
CA PRO A 19 15.77 10.35 12.02
C PRO A 19 14.83 9.20 12.45
N LEU A 20 13.51 9.37 12.34
CA LEU A 20 12.51 8.43 12.84
C LEU A 20 11.84 7.61 11.73
N THR A 21 12.04 8.00 10.47
CA THR A 21 11.38 7.39 9.32
C THR A 21 12.26 6.34 8.66
N ASN A 22 11.61 5.32 8.08
CA ASN A 22 12.31 4.38 7.22
C ASN A 22 12.67 5.09 5.91
N THR A 23 13.96 5.32 5.66
CA THR A 23 14.48 5.98 4.45
C THR A 23 14.45 5.07 3.21
N THR A 24 14.24 3.77 3.39
CA THR A 24 14.17 2.76 2.32
C THR A 24 12.91 1.91 2.46
N PRO A 25 11.71 2.48 2.25
CA PRO A 25 10.48 1.68 2.25
C PRO A 25 10.41 0.77 1.02
N TYR A 26 9.76 -0.39 1.16
CA TYR A 26 9.46 -1.24 0.01
C TYR A 26 8.37 -0.61 -0.84
N THR A 27 8.64 -0.53 -2.15
CA THR A 27 7.74 0.08 -3.13
C THR A 27 7.43 -0.86 -4.29
N VAL A 28 6.29 -0.61 -4.95
CA VAL A 28 5.91 -1.22 -6.23
C VAL A 28 5.38 -0.15 -7.16
N MET A 29 5.61 -0.31 -8.46
CA MET A 29 5.03 0.58 -9.47
C MET A 29 3.52 0.34 -9.59
N GLU A 30 2.72 1.39 -9.83
CA GLU A 30 1.25 1.29 -9.97
C GLU A 30 0.81 0.26 -11.02
N GLY A 31 1.62 0.05 -12.06
CA GLY A 31 1.35 -0.91 -13.13
C GLY A 31 1.76 -2.35 -12.83
N MET A 32 2.30 -2.64 -11.64
CA MET A 32 2.68 -4.00 -11.26
C MET A 32 1.44 -4.88 -11.07
N SER A 33 1.51 -6.14 -11.48
CA SER A 33 0.39 -7.07 -11.24
C SER A 33 0.20 -7.34 -9.74
N VAL A 34 -1.06 -7.46 -9.32
CA VAL A 34 -1.43 -7.78 -7.94
C VAL A 34 -0.75 -9.07 -7.47
N ALA A 35 -0.65 -10.08 -8.34
CA ALA A 35 0.02 -11.34 -8.02
C ALA A 35 1.51 -11.15 -7.66
N LYS A 36 2.25 -10.31 -8.41
CA LYS A 36 3.65 -10.01 -8.12
C LYS A 36 3.80 -9.21 -6.83
N ALA A 37 2.96 -8.20 -6.64
CA ALA A 37 2.91 -7.42 -5.40
C ALA A 37 2.64 -8.34 -4.18
N MET A 38 1.71 -9.29 -4.30
CA MET A 38 1.42 -10.27 -3.24
C MET A 38 2.61 -11.16 -2.90
N VAL A 39 3.33 -11.66 -3.91
CA VAL A 39 4.52 -12.49 -3.70
C VAL A 39 5.57 -11.69 -2.94
N LEU A 40 5.92 -10.48 -3.41
CA LEU A 40 6.88 -9.61 -2.74
C LEU A 40 6.47 -9.31 -1.30
N PHE A 41 5.21 -8.92 -1.09
CA PHE A 41 4.67 -8.59 0.22
C PHE A 41 4.81 -9.75 1.22
N ARG A 42 4.56 -10.99 0.77
CA ARG A 42 4.66 -12.19 1.61
C ARG A 42 6.10 -12.63 1.85
N GLN A 43 6.94 -12.58 0.82
CA GLN A 43 8.33 -13.04 0.89
C GLN A 43 9.15 -12.29 1.93
N VAL A 44 8.90 -11.00 2.11
CA VAL A 44 9.63 -10.16 3.09
C VAL A 44 8.77 -9.73 4.28
N GLY A 45 7.59 -10.32 4.45
CA GLY A 45 6.75 -10.14 5.65
C GLY A 45 6.24 -8.71 5.87
N LEU A 46 5.90 -7.99 4.79
CA LEU A 46 5.52 -6.57 4.89
C LEU A 46 4.24 -6.35 5.70
N ARG A 47 4.13 -5.13 6.23
CA ARG A 47 2.88 -4.57 6.78
C ARG A 47 2.25 -3.55 5.83
N HIS A 48 3.10 -2.75 5.22
CA HIS A 48 2.76 -1.70 4.28
C HIS A 48 3.74 -1.78 3.12
N MET A 49 3.25 -1.52 1.91
CA MET A 49 4.04 -1.46 0.70
C MET A 49 3.55 -0.25 -0.10
N LEU A 50 4.44 0.67 -0.43
CA LEU A 50 4.04 1.91 -1.11
C LEU A 50 3.85 1.64 -2.60
N ILE A 51 2.80 2.22 -3.17
CA ILE A 51 2.59 2.23 -4.62
C ILE A 51 3.14 3.57 -5.13
N VAL A 52 4.12 3.51 -6.01
CA VAL A 52 4.67 4.70 -6.68
C VAL A 52 4.06 4.84 -8.09
N PRO A 53 3.77 6.06 -8.55
CA PRO A 53 3.17 6.28 -9.86
C PRO A 53 4.11 5.82 -10.98
N ARG A 54 3.54 5.47 -12.14
CA ARG A 54 4.37 5.08 -13.30
C ARG A 54 5.23 6.23 -13.83
N TYR A 55 4.71 7.45 -13.75
CA TYR A 55 5.34 8.64 -14.27
C TYR A 55 5.42 9.71 -13.17
N HIS A 56 6.54 10.43 -13.12
CA HIS A 56 6.74 11.56 -12.21
C HIS A 56 6.73 12.89 -12.99
N GLU A 57 5.57 13.55 -13.10
CA GLU A 57 5.44 14.94 -13.62
C GLU A 57 5.30 15.92 -12.47
N ALA A 58 5.52 17.20 -12.77
CA ALA A 58 5.16 18.28 -11.85
C ALA A 58 3.67 18.19 -11.50
N GLY A 59 3.37 18.12 -10.20
CA GLY A 59 2.00 17.98 -9.69
C GLY A 59 1.54 16.54 -9.46
N VAL A 60 2.31 15.51 -9.88
CA VAL A 60 2.00 14.12 -9.54
C VAL A 60 2.52 13.80 -8.14
N PRO A 61 1.67 13.28 -7.22
CA PRO A 61 2.12 12.88 -5.90
C PRO A 61 3.22 11.81 -5.96
N PRO A 62 4.23 11.85 -5.08
CA PRO A 62 5.32 10.87 -5.10
C PRO A 62 4.87 9.45 -4.74
N VAL A 63 3.70 9.31 -4.10
CA VAL A 63 3.08 8.04 -3.72
C VAL A 63 1.64 8.04 -4.23
N ALA A 64 1.27 7.03 -5.01
CA ALA A 64 -0.07 6.84 -5.54
C ALA A 64 -1.01 6.12 -4.55
N GLY A 65 -0.45 5.32 -3.64
CA GLY A 65 -1.23 4.60 -2.63
C GLY A 65 -0.39 3.71 -1.73
N ILE A 66 -1.06 2.95 -0.87
CA ILE A 66 -0.43 2.01 0.07
C ILE A 66 -1.19 0.68 0.02
N LEU A 67 -0.46 -0.42 -0.12
CA LEU A 67 -0.98 -1.77 0.04
C LEU A 67 -0.70 -2.27 1.45
N THR A 68 -1.72 -2.83 2.07
CA THR A 68 -1.67 -3.48 3.37
C THR A 68 -2.01 -4.95 3.27
N ARG A 69 -1.83 -5.68 4.38
CA ARG A 69 -2.30 -7.06 4.51
C ARG A 69 -3.80 -7.21 4.25
N GLN A 70 -4.60 -6.19 4.57
CA GLN A 70 -6.04 -6.25 4.40
C GLN A 70 -6.38 -6.27 2.91
N ASP A 71 -5.76 -5.40 2.11
CA ASP A 71 -6.04 -5.28 0.67
C ASP A 71 -5.72 -6.57 -0.09
N LEU A 72 -4.68 -7.29 0.34
CA LEU A 72 -4.20 -8.53 -0.29
C LEU A 72 -4.93 -9.80 0.16
N ARG A 73 -6.01 -9.69 0.96
CA ARG A 73 -6.87 -10.84 1.29
C ARG A 73 -7.69 -11.21 0.06
N ALA A 74 -7.83 -12.51 -0.20
CA ALA A 74 -8.57 -13.02 -1.37
C ALA A 74 -9.97 -12.41 -1.52
N ARG A 75 -10.72 -12.29 -0.41
CA ARG A 75 -12.04 -11.62 -0.40
C ARG A 75 -11.96 -10.17 -0.90
N ASN A 76 -10.98 -9.40 -0.43
CA ASN A 76 -10.87 -7.98 -0.75
C ASN A 76 -10.38 -7.77 -2.19
N ILE A 77 -9.49 -8.65 -2.68
CA ILE A 77 -9.11 -8.69 -4.10
C ILE A 77 -10.34 -8.98 -4.97
N LEU A 78 -11.18 -9.96 -4.60
CA LEU A 78 -12.39 -10.27 -5.36
C LEU A 78 -13.42 -9.14 -5.32
N LEU A 79 -13.55 -8.44 -4.18
CA LEU A 79 -14.41 -7.25 -4.07
C LEU A 79 -13.93 -6.12 -4.98
N ALA A 80 -12.61 -5.90 -5.06
CA ALA A 80 -12.02 -4.90 -5.95
C ALA A 80 -12.08 -5.31 -7.43
N PHE A 81 -12.02 -6.61 -7.73
CA PHE A 81 -12.00 -7.15 -9.09
C PHE A 81 -13.04 -8.27 -9.27
N PRO A 82 -14.36 -7.96 -9.29
CA PRO A 82 -15.41 -8.98 -9.33
C PRO A 82 -15.36 -9.91 -10.55
N HIS A 83 -14.80 -9.42 -11.66
CA HIS A 83 -14.65 -10.20 -12.89
C HIS A 83 -13.74 -11.44 -12.74
N LEU A 84 -12.86 -11.47 -11.72
CA LEU A 84 -11.97 -12.61 -11.46
C LEU A 84 -12.72 -13.83 -10.91
N GLU A 85 -13.91 -13.65 -10.31
CA GLU A 85 -14.69 -14.74 -9.72
C GLU A 85 -15.15 -15.77 -10.77
N ARG A 86 -15.42 -15.31 -11.99
CA ARG A 86 -15.91 -16.15 -13.09
C ARG A 86 -14.85 -17.10 -13.69
N SER A 87 -13.57 -16.84 -13.46
CA SER A 87 -12.47 -17.65 -14.00
C SER A 87 -12.50 -19.10 -13.48
N LYS A 88 -12.79 -19.30 -12.19
CA LYS A 88 -12.76 -20.62 -11.53
C LYS A 88 -13.82 -21.61 -12.02
N ASN A 89 -14.90 -21.12 -12.62
CA ASN A 89 -16.00 -21.98 -13.10
C ASN A 89 -15.75 -22.53 -14.52
N ARG A 90 -14.78 -21.98 -15.27
CA ARG A 90 -14.40 -22.51 -16.59
C ARG A 90 -13.47 -23.71 -16.50
N GLU A 91 -12.61 -23.75 -15.49
CA GLU A 91 -11.63 -24.83 -15.28
C GLU A 91 -12.26 -26.15 -14.80
N LYS A 92 -13.45 -26.11 -14.20
CA LYS A 92 -14.20 -27.30 -13.75
C LYS A 92 -15.08 -27.94 -14.82
N ARG A 93 -15.05 -27.44 -16.06
CA ARG A 93 -15.91 -27.89 -17.16
C ARG A 93 -15.17 -28.64 -18.28
N HIS A 94 -13.92 -29.02 -18.06
CA HIS A 94 -13.16 -29.90 -18.93
C HIS A 94 -12.75 -31.18 -18.19
#